data_AF-A0A8X8IET2-F1
#
_entry.id   AF-A0A8X8IET2-F1
#
_cell.length_a   1.000
_cell.length_b   1.000
_cell.length_c   1.000
_cell.angle_alpha   90.00
_cell.angle_beta   90.00
_cell.angle_gamma   90.00
#
_symmetry.space_group_name_H-M   'P 1'
#
loop_
_entity.id
_entity.type
_entity.pdbx_description
1 polymer ?
#
loop_
_entity_poly.entity_id
_entity_poly.type
_entity_poly.pdbx_seq_one_letter_code
_entity_poly.pdbx_strand_id
1 'polypeptide(L)'
;MKIRKDDYQDILEYLIKKRWEGEEFVAFLDSPSPVSKEELFTFCEQYDVREFCYEMSTDIDFYNFISLRSAYKAMQEAIENDKLLIERDGLIDVSLMVAVRYERLEKEQLNNNQNSEVMNQKNFEYLRDQVKYTGFGEGLENDLKQKIQEGNPEFKLAYETKYGNDSVNATLNFSQSKQSDMYFFNSYQVNVQKENSAETMEQTFYINKGNNITLKEAYNLMEGRSVNKDLTNKEGQVYNAWVQMDFKQSDDNGNFKLKHYHENYGYDLEAVLSKHPIRELGNEEYKSNLMDSLKKGNLQSATFQINGADQKQYIEANPQFKTINIYDSSMQRVDNRQSKKEQQSEGEGQSVKQDGKKEKQTPAEDDGPEIPKASNKRKKRQSIN
;
A
#
# COMPACT_ATOMS: atom_id res chain seq x y z
N MET A 1 -35.88 1.08 28.30
CA MET A 1 -36.83 -0.01 28.56
C MET A 1 -36.99 -0.17 30.06
N LYS A 2 -38.01 0.48 30.62
CA LYS A 2 -38.35 0.34 32.05
C LYS A 2 -39.41 -0.72 32.18
N ILE A 3 -39.26 -1.65 33.11
CA ILE A 3 -40.22 -2.74 33.33
C ILE A 3 -40.60 -2.81 34.81
N ARG A 4 -41.75 -3.38 35.14
CA ARG A 4 -42.06 -3.63 36.56
C ARG A 4 -41.19 -4.76 37.07
N LYS A 5 -40.80 -4.68 38.34
CA LYS A 5 -40.05 -5.76 39.00
C LYS A 5 -40.75 -7.11 38.93
N ASP A 6 -42.07 -7.11 39.09
CA ASP A 6 -42.88 -8.33 39.06
C ASP A 6 -42.88 -9.00 37.66
N ASP A 7 -42.64 -8.22 36.60
CA ASP A 7 -42.60 -8.71 35.21
C ASP A 7 -41.19 -9.15 34.77
N TYR A 8 -40.18 -9.01 35.63
CA TYR A 8 -38.78 -9.20 35.25
C TYR A 8 -38.48 -10.58 34.67
N GLN A 9 -38.98 -11.64 35.31
CA GLN A 9 -38.73 -13.01 34.88
C GLN A 9 -39.46 -13.33 33.56
N ASP A 10 -40.71 -12.91 33.41
CA ASP A 10 -41.48 -13.16 32.19
C ASP A 10 -40.89 -12.40 30.99
N ILE A 11 -40.48 -11.15 31.19
CA ILE A 11 -39.81 -10.37 30.15
C ILE A 11 -38.46 -11.01 29.81
N LEU A 12 -37.66 -11.45 30.80
CA LEU A 12 -36.40 -12.13 30.52
C LEU A 12 -36.60 -13.38 29.64
N GLU A 13 -37.53 -14.24 30.02
CA GLU A 13 -37.87 -15.46 29.27
C GLU A 13 -38.36 -15.14 27.86
N TYR A 14 -39.17 -14.09 27.72
CA TYR A 14 -39.63 -13.59 26.43
C TYR A 14 -38.47 -13.15 25.53
N LEU A 15 -37.54 -12.32 26.03
CA LEU A 15 -36.40 -11.84 25.25
C LEU A 15 -35.46 -12.99 24.84
N ILE A 16 -35.23 -13.96 25.74
CA ILE A 16 -34.44 -15.16 25.42
C ILE A 16 -35.13 -15.98 24.34
N LYS A 17 -36.44 -16.23 24.47
CA LYS A 17 -37.21 -16.98 23.47
C LYS A 17 -37.15 -16.29 22.11
N LYS A 18 -37.38 -14.98 22.05
CA LYS A 18 -37.33 -14.20 20.81
C LYS A 18 -35.96 -14.25 20.16
N ARG A 19 -34.90 -14.24 20.98
CA ARG A 19 -33.54 -14.46 20.45
C ARG A 19 -33.39 -15.80 19.74
N TRP A 20 -33.91 -16.88 20.32
CA TRP A 20 -33.85 -18.22 19.73
C TRP A 20 -34.71 -18.34 18.46
N GLU A 21 -35.75 -17.51 18.33
CA GLU A 21 -36.58 -17.41 17.13
C GLU A 21 -35.91 -16.62 15.99
N GLY A 22 -34.73 -16.04 16.21
CA GLY A 22 -33.94 -15.31 15.20
C GLY A 22 -33.98 -13.79 15.33
N GLU A 23 -34.70 -13.26 16.31
CA GLU A 23 -34.79 -11.82 16.53
C GLU A 23 -33.49 -11.26 17.15
N GLU A 24 -33.06 -10.09 16.70
CA GLU A 24 -31.81 -9.46 17.14
C GLU A 24 -32.03 -8.22 18.01
N PHE A 25 -33.15 -7.51 17.81
CA PHE A 25 -33.46 -6.23 18.45
C PHE A 25 -34.86 -6.24 19.09
N VAL A 26 -35.02 -5.43 20.13
CA VAL A 26 -36.32 -5.15 20.76
C VAL A 26 -36.52 -3.63 20.83
N ALA A 27 -37.63 -3.16 20.27
CA ALA A 27 -38.11 -1.79 20.36
C ALA A 27 -39.20 -1.67 21.44
N PHE A 28 -39.23 -0.51 22.07
CA PHE A 28 -40.12 -0.17 23.18
C PHE A 28 -40.35 1.34 23.20
N LEU A 29 -41.46 1.76 23.81
CA LEU A 29 -41.71 3.17 24.09
C LEU A 29 -40.75 3.66 25.19
N ASP A 30 -39.92 4.65 24.87
CA ASP A 30 -38.94 5.24 25.78
C ASP A 30 -39.59 6.32 26.64
N SER A 31 -40.37 5.87 27.62
CA SER A 31 -41.09 6.74 28.56
C SER A 31 -40.71 6.46 30.02
N PRO A 32 -41.15 7.31 30.96
CA PRO A 32 -41.08 7.01 32.39
C PRO A 32 -41.96 5.83 32.82
N SER A 33 -43.00 5.50 32.05
CA SER A 33 -43.91 4.40 32.37
C SER A 33 -43.28 3.04 32.05
N PRO A 34 -43.57 2.00 32.85
CA PRO A 34 -43.12 0.65 32.53
C PRO A 34 -43.79 0.13 31.27
N VAL A 35 -43.03 -0.57 30.44
CA VAL A 35 -43.54 -1.35 29.31
C VAL A 35 -43.81 -2.79 29.77
N SER A 36 -44.94 -3.33 29.32
CA SER A 36 -45.29 -4.73 29.42
C SER A 36 -44.72 -5.53 28.24
N LYS A 37 -44.78 -6.85 28.34
CA LYS A 37 -44.33 -7.77 27.28
C LYS A 37 -45.08 -7.57 25.97
N GLU A 38 -46.37 -7.26 26.04
CA GLU A 38 -47.24 -7.03 24.88
C GLU A 38 -46.90 -5.72 24.14
N GLU A 39 -46.17 -4.82 24.79
CA GLU A 39 -45.74 -3.52 24.24
C GLU A 39 -44.31 -3.57 23.67
N LEU A 40 -43.71 -4.76 23.60
CA LEU A 40 -42.38 -4.99 23.02
C LEU A 40 -42.47 -5.51 21.59
N PHE A 41 -41.77 -4.83 20.68
CA PHE A 41 -41.69 -5.20 19.26
C PHE A 41 -40.30 -5.74 18.95
N THR A 42 -40.20 -6.88 18.26
CA THR A 42 -38.91 -7.52 17.96
C THR A 42 -38.62 -7.53 16.46
N PHE A 43 -37.34 -7.43 16.12
CA PHE A 43 -36.88 -7.38 14.72
C PHE A 43 -35.58 -8.17 14.54
N CYS A 44 -35.45 -8.83 13.40
CA CYS A 44 -34.23 -9.53 12.97
C CYS A 44 -33.12 -8.56 12.55
N GLU A 45 -33.47 -7.48 11.85
CA GLU A 45 -32.49 -6.58 11.25
C GLU A 45 -32.44 -5.21 11.93
N GLN A 46 -31.25 -4.62 11.95
CA GLN A 46 -31.06 -3.30 12.57
C GLN A 46 -31.77 -2.19 11.78
N TYR A 47 -31.93 -2.38 10.46
CA TYR A 47 -32.63 -1.43 9.61
C TYR A 47 -34.11 -1.35 10.00
N ASP A 48 -34.79 -2.50 10.06
CA ASP A 48 -36.23 -2.60 10.34
C ASP A 48 -36.60 -1.99 11.70
N VAL A 49 -35.80 -2.26 12.74
CA VAL A 49 -36.06 -1.68 14.07
C VAL A 49 -35.84 -0.17 14.10
N ARG A 50 -34.87 0.36 13.34
CA ARG A 50 -34.64 1.81 13.24
C ARG A 50 -35.76 2.49 12.48
N GLU A 51 -36.21 1.89 11.39
CA GLU A 51 -37.35 2.37 10.61
C GLU A 51 -38.62 2.38 11.47
N PHE A 52 -38.91 1.28 12.17
CA PHE A 52 -40.02 1.20 13.11
C PHE A 52 -39.95 2.29 14.18
N CYS A 53 -38.79 2.47 14.84
CA CYS A 53 -38.63 3.52 15.85
C CYS A 53 -38.83 4.92 15.26
N TYR A 54 -38.39 5.16 14.03
CA TYR A 54 -38.57 6.45 13.35
C TYR A 54 -40.05 6.70 13.02
N GLU A 55 -40.76 5.72 12.46
CA GLU A 55 -42.16 5.84 12.06
C GLU A 55 -43.11 5.93 13.26
N MET A 56 -42.82 5.20 14.33
CA MET A 56 -43.67 5.16 15.53
C MET A 56 -43.39 6.31 16.51
N SER A 57 -42.29 7.03 16.33
CA SER A 57 -42.00 8.20 17.16
C SER A 57 -42.80 9.42 16.70
N THR A 58 -43.36 10.15 17.65
CA THR A 58 -44.03 11.44 17.46
C THR A 58 -43.25 12.55 18.17
N ASP A 59 -43.81 13.77 18.21
CA ASP A 59 -43.27 14.89 19.00
C ASP A 59 -43.39 14.66 20.53
N ILE A 60 -44.20 13.70 20.96
CA ILE A 60 -44.47 13.38 22.36
C ILE A 60 -43.92 12.00 22.74
N ASP A 61 -44.16 11.00 21.90
CA ASP A 61 -43.81 9.61 22.16
C ASP A 61 -42.57 9.21 21.37
N PHE A 62 -41.53 8.75 22.05
CA PHE A 62 -40.28 8.34 21.41
C PHE A 62 -40.09 6.84 21.56
N TYR A 63 -39.93 6.14 20.45
CA TYR A 63 -39.55 4.73 20.46
C TYR A 63 -38.04 4.58 20.37
N ASN A 64 -37.51 3.67 21.17
CA ASN A 64 -36.09 3.34 21.20
C ASN A 64 -35.92 1.82 21.15
N PHE A 65 -34.71 1.37 20.86
CA PHE A 65 -34.42 -0.06 20.74
C PHE A 65 -33.07 -0.43 21.35
N ILE A 66 -32.96 -1.67 21.78
CA ILE A 66 -31.71 -2.26 22.26
C ILE A 66 -31.52 -3.65 21.64
N SER A 67 -30.28 -4.15 21.65
CA SER A 67 -30.01 -5.55 21.28
C SER A 67 -30.67 -6.50 22.27
N LEU A 68 -31.43 -7.48 21.76
CA LEU A 68 -31.99 -8.56 22.56
C LEU A 68 -30.90 -9.28 23.36
N ARG A 69 -29.78 -9.57 22.70
CA ARG A 69 -28.63 -10.24 23.33
C ARG A 69 -28.05 -9.44 24.48
N SER A 70 -27.93 -8.14 24.34
CA SER A 70 -27.41 -7.30 25.42
C SER A 70 -28.40 -7.20 26.57
N ALA A 71 -29.69 -7.04 26.26
CA ALA A 71 -30.76 -6.95 27.24
C ALA A 71 -30.84 -8.21 28.12
N TYR A 72 -31.03 -9.40 27.53
CA TYR A 72 -31.18 -10.61 28.34
C TYR A 72 -29.89 -10.96 29.09
N LYS A 73 -28.69 -10.68 28.53
CA LYS A 73 -27.43 -10.91 29.26
C LYS A 73 -27.27 -10.01 30.48
N ALA A 74 -27.58 -8.72 30.34
CA ALA A 74 -27.55 -7.79 31.46
C ALA A 74 -28.55 -8.22 32.55
N MET A 75 -29.71 -8.73 32.14
CA MET A 75 -30.70 -9.24 33.06
C MET A 75 -30.27 -10.56 33.75
N GLN A 76 -29.66 -11.49 33.02
CA GLN A 76 -29.11 -12.73 33.59
C GLN A 76 -27.99 -12.45 34.60
N GLU A 77 -27.06 -11.56 34.26
CA GLU A 77 -26.00 -11.15 35.19
C GLU A 77 -26.55 -10.57 36.49
N ALA A 78 -27.66 -9.82 36.42
CA ALA A 78 -28.31 -9.26 37.59
C ALA A 78 -29.10 -10.28 38.43
N ILE A 79 -29.47 -11.44 37.87
CA ILE A 79 -29.99 -12.57 38.66
C ILE A 79 -28.87 -13.22 39.47
N GLU A 80 -27.68 -13.33 38.88
CA GLU A 80 -26.51 -13.91 39.55
C GLU A 80 -25.90 -12.95 40.59
N ASN A 81 -26.07 -11.64 40.37
CA ASN A 81 -25.53 -10.60 41.24
C ASN A 81 -26.50 -9.42 41.34
N ASP A 82 -27.31 -9.41 42.40
CA ASP A 82 -28.31 -8.38 42.69
C ASP A 82 -27.77 -6.94 42.66
N LYS A 83 -26.45 -6.74 42.88
CA LYS A 83 -25.82 -5.39 42.79
C LYS A 83 -25.85 -4.81 41.38
N LEU A 84 -26.07 -5.63 40.37
CA LEU A 84 -26.16 -5.21 38.97
C LEU A 84 -27.59 -4.83 38.57
N LEU A 85 -28.57 -5.08 39.45
CA LEU A 85 -29.94 -4.68 39.25
C LEU A 85 -30.09 -3.17 39.45
N ILE A 86 -30.67 -2.48 38.46
CA ILE A 86 -30.92 -1.04 38.54
C ILE A 86 -32.42 -0.84 38.73
N GLU A 87 -32.84 -0.88 39.99
CA GLU A 87 -34.23 -0.73 40.41
C GLU A 87 -34.45 0.62 41.10
N ARG A 88 -35.57 1.28 40.77
CA ARG A 88 -36.05 2.48 41.46
C ARG A 88 -37.57 2.47 41.51
N ASP A 89 -38.14 2.61 42.71
CA ASP A 89 -39.58 2.70 42.94
C ASP A 89 -40.38 1.52 42.32
N GLY A 90 -39.81 0.30 42.38
CA GLY A 90 -40.41 -0.92 41.81
C GLY A 90 -40.27 -1.07 40.29
N LEU A 91 -39.55 -0.16 39.63
CA LEU A 91 -39.24 -0.21 38.20
C LEU A 91 -37.77 -0.59 37.99
N ILE A 92 -37.51 -1.46 37.02
CA ILE A 92 -36.16 -1.87 36.62
C ILE A 92 -35.84 -1.26 35.25
N ASP A 93 -34.70 -0.59 35.14
CA ASP A 93 -34.24 0.02 33.89
C ASP A 93 -33.25 -0.88 33.16
N VAL A 94 -33.79 -1.74 32.29
CA VAL A 94 -32.99 -2.70 31.52
C VAL A 94 -32.06 -1.98 30.53
N SER A 95 -32.47 -0.83 29.98
CA SER A 95 -31.61 -0.07 29.07
C SER A 95 -30.38 0.48 29.79
N LEU A 96 -30.56 0.99 31.01
CA LEU A 96 -29.45 1.45 31.83
C LEU A 96 -28.57 0.29 32.30
N MET A 97 -29.15 -0.88 32.63
CA MET A 97 -28.38 -2.09 32.94
C MET A 97 -27.48 -2.51 31.77
N VAL A 98 -27.99 -2.42 30.53
CA VAL A 98 -27.20 -2.67 29.31
C VAL A 98 -26.06 -1.66 29.16
N ALA A 99 -26.34 -0.36 29.35
CA ALA A 99 -25.31 0.68 29.25
C ALA A 99 -24.19 0.47 30.29
N VAL A 100 -24.55 0.24 31.55
CA VAL A 100 -23.58 -0.02 32.63
C VAL A 100 -22.79 -1.31 32.38
N ARG A 101 -23.43 -2.34 31.83
CA ARG A 101 -22.75 -3.58 31.43
C ARG A 101 -21.70 -3.31 30.36
N TYR A 102 -21.99 -2.48 29.36
CA TYR A 102 -20.99 -2.09 28.35
C TYR A 102 -19.82 -1.34 28.99
N GLU A 103 -20.08 -0.38 29.89
CA GLU A 103 -19.00 0.32 30.60
C GLU A 103 -18.12 -0.62 31.43
N ARG A 104 -18.72 -1.63 32.09
CA ARG A 104 -17.95 -2.66 32.82
C ARG A 104 -17.07 -3.46 31.87
N LEU A 105 -17.63 -3.93 30.76
CA LEU A 105 -16.88 -4.68 29.75
C LEU A 105 -15.78 -3.85 29.10
N GLU A 106 -16.00 -2.55 28.86
CA GLU A 106 -14.98 -1.64 28.36
C GLU A 106 -13.86 -1.42 29.40
N LYS A 107 -14.21 -1.27 30.69
CA LYS A 107 -13.23 -1.19 31.78
C LYS A 107 -12.46 -2.50 31.96
N GLU A 108 -13.11 -3.64 31.80
CA GLU A 108 -12.47 -4.96 31.78
C GLU A 108 -11.57 -5.14 30.55
N GLN A 109 -11.97 -4.64 29.38
CA GLN A 109 -11.13 -4.62 28.17
C GLN A 109 -9.89 -3.72 28.36
N LEU A 110 -10.02 -2.57 29.02
CA LEU A 110 -8.88 -1.71 29.39
C LEU A 110 -7.96 -2.37 30.43
N ASN A 111 -8.53 -3.10 31.39
CA ASN A 111 -7.76 -3.82 32.41
C ASN A 111 -7.12 -5.12 31.87
N ASN A 112 -7.63 -5.67 30.77
CA ASN A 112 -7.10 -6.83 30.04
C ASN A 112 -5.84 -6.50 29.19
N ASN A 113 -4.96 -5.63 29.69
CA ASN A 113 -3.59 -5.42 29.22
C ASN A 113 -2.69 -6.68 29.26
N GLN A 114 -3.25 -7.85 29.61
CA GLN A 114 -2.68 -9.17 29.25
C GLN A 114 -2.72 -9.47 27.74
N ASN A 115 -3.29 -8.59 26.90
CA ASN A 115 -3.27 -8.68 25.43
C ASN A 115 -1.94 -8.21 24.78
N SER A 116 -0.97 -7.74 25.57
CA SER A 116 0.35 -7.31 25.06
C SER A 116 1.07 -8.44 24.31
N GLU A 117 1.09 -9.67 24.83
CA GLU A 117 1.79 -10.78 24.16
C GLU A 117 1.13 -11.20 22.83
N VAL A 118 -0.21 -11.26 22.77
CA VAL A 118 -0.95 -11.64 21.54
C VAL A 118 -0.91 -10.54 20.48
N MET A 119 -1.00 -9.26 20.88
CA MET A 119 -0.85 -8.12 19.98
C MET A 119 0.58 -7.96 19.49
N ASN A 120 1.58 -8.17 20.35
CA ASN A 120 2.98 -8.17 19.94
C ASN A 120 3.30 -9.34 19.01
N GLN A 121 2.70 -10.51 19.22
CA GLN A 121 2.86 -11.65 18.32
C GLN A 121 2.26 -11.36 16.92
N LYS A 122 1.05 -10.81 16.84
CA LYS A 122 0.44 -10.41 15.55
C LYS A 122 1.20 -9.26 14.88
N ASN A 123 1.68 -8.29 15.64
CA ASN A 123 2.49 -7.20 15.11
C ASN A 123 3.83 -7.72 14.57
N PHE A 124 4.48 -8.62 15.30
CA PHE A 124 5.69 -9.30 14.83
C PHE A 124 5.45 -10.10 13.55
N GLU A 125 4.39 -10.91 13.48
CA GLU A 125 4.04 -11.67 12.27
C GLU A 125 3.80 -10.76 11.07
N TYR A 126 3.08 -9.65 11.27
CA TYR A 126 2.85 -8.64 10.23
C TYR A 126 4.17 -8.02 9.75
N LEU A 127 5.05 -7.61 10.67
CA LEU A 127 6.34 -7.00 10.33
C LEU A 127 7.27 -8.00 9.64
N ARG A 128 7.31 -9.25 10.10
CA ARG A 128 8.08 -10.34 9.47
C ARG A 128 7.63 -10.53 8.04
N ASP A 129 6.33 -10.65 7.79
CA ASP A 129 5.80 -10.84 6.45
C ASP A 129 6.07 -9.60 5.58
N GLN A 130 5.92 -8.40 6.12
CA GLN A 130 6.24 -7.16 5.41
C GLN A 130 7.72 -7.09 5.01
N VAL A 131 8.65 -7.45 5.90
CA VAL A 131 10.09 -7.54 5.62
C VAL A 131 10.36 -8.59 4.52
N LYS A 132 9.76 -9.78 4.65
CA LYS A 132 9.88 -10.86 3.66
C LYS A 132 9.43 -10.41 2.27
N TYR A 133 8.20 -9.90 2.15
CA TYR A 133 7.61 -9.54 0.87
C TYR A 133 8.11 -8.20 0.29
N THR A 134 8.83 -7.39 1.07
CA THR A 134 9.57 -6.22 0.56
C THR A 134 10.93 -6.61 -0.06
N GLY A 135 11.31 -7.90 -0.01
CA GLY A 135 12.46 -8.43 -0.73
C GLY A 135 13.70 -8.71 0.14
N PHE A 136 13.54 -8.72 1.46
CA PHE A 136 14.61 -9.06 2.41
C PHE A 136 14.59 -10.54 2.84
N GLY A 137 13.54 -11.27 2.47
CA GLY A 137 13.39 -12.70 2.81
C GLY A 137 13.17 -12.94 4.30
N GLU A 138 13.51 -14.14 4.77
CA GLU A 138 13.22 -14.60 6.14
C GLU A 138 14.41 -14.44 7.10
N GLY A 139 15.59 -14.08 6.59
CA GLY A 139 16.84 -14.08 7.37
C GLY A 139 16.88 -13.10 8.55
N LEU A 140 16.02 -12.06 8.54
CA LEU A 140 15.95 -11.03 9.59
C LEU A 140 14.93 -11.35 10.70
N GLU A 141 14.23 -12.49 10.62
CA GLU A 141 13.12 -12.79 11.53
C GLU A 141 13.53 -12.80 13.02
N ASN A 142 14.66 -13.45 13.33
CA ASN A 142 15.14 -13.54 14.71
C ASN A 142 15.58 -12.18 15.26
N ASP A 143 16.32 -11.40 14.47
CA ASP A 143 16.79 -10.08 14.87
C ASP A 143 15.61 -9.11 15.06
N LEU A 144 14.62 -9.17 14.18
CA LEU A 144 13.37 -8.40 14.31
C LEU A 144 12.65 -8.76 15.61
N LYS A 145 12.50 -10.05 15.90
CA LYS A 145 11.84 -10.52 17.13
C LYS A 145 12.57 -10.01 18.37
N GLN A 146 13.89 -10.15 18.40
CA GLN A 146 14.72 -9.68 19.49
C GLN A 146 14.58 -8.16 19.69
N LYS A 147 14.65 -7.38 18.61
CA LYS A 147 14.55 -5.91 18.69
C LYS A 147 13.21 -5.41 19.20
N ILE A 148 12.11 -6.08 18.85
CA ILE A 148 10.78 -5.79 19.41
C ILE A 148 10.72 -6.15 20.89
N GLN A 149 11.30 -7.29 21.31
CA GLN A 149 11.35 -7.71 22.71
C GLN A 149 12.19 -6.78 23.60
N GLU A 150 13.25 -6.17 23.04
CA GLU A 150 14.06 -5.16 23.74
C GLU A 150 13.26 -3.89 24.07
N GLY A 151 12.13 -3.62 23.39
CA GLY A 151 11.23 -2.51 23.71
C GLY A 151 11.78 -1.12 23.39
N ASN A 152 12.83 -1.01 22.56
CA ASN A 152 13.39 0.27 22.16
C ASN A 152 12.40 1.04 21.25
N PRO A 153 12.14 2.35 21.46
CA PRO A 153 11.18 3.10 20.64
C PRO A 153 11.53 3.16 19.15
N GLU A 154 12.80 3.07 18.81
CA GLU A 154 13.29 3.02 17.43
C GLU A 154 14.43 2.00 17.33
N PHE A 155 14.48 1.26 16.22
CA PHE A 155 15.60 0.37 15.93
C PHE A 155 15.80 0.20 14.43
N LYS A 156 16.95 -0.37 14.07
CA LYS A 156 17.32 -0.64 12.68
C LYS A 156 17.78 -2.08 12.51
N LEU A 157 17.53 -2.65 11.33
CA LEU A 157 18.08 -3.93 10.90
C LEU A 157 18.92 -3.72 9.64
N ALA A 158 20.10 -4.34 9.59
CA ALA A 158 20.98 -4.31 8.43
C ALA A 158 20.76 -5.55 7.56
N TYR A 159 20.84 -5.38 6.25
CA TYR A 159 20.73 -6.46 5.28
C TYR A 159 21.74 -6.25 4.15
N GLU A 160 22.38 -7.32 3.71
CA GLU A 160 23.38 -7.26 2.63
C GLU A 160 23.04 -8.31 1.58
N THR A 161 23.17 -7.94 0.30
CA THR A 161 22.98 -8.85 -0.82
C THR A 161 23.79 -8.40 -2.04
N LYS A 162 23.73 -9.19 -3.11
CA LYS A 162 24.33 -8.86 -4.40
C LYS A 162 23.32 -9.02 -5.53
N TYR A 163 23.39 -8.11 -6.50
CA TYR A 163 22.67 -8.24 -7.76
C TYR A 163 23.67 -8.21 -8.91
N GLY A 164 23.87 -9.37 -9.54
CA GLY A 164 25.03 -9.54 -10.42
C GLY A 164 26.31 -9.38 -9.60
N ASN A 165 27.19 -8.48 -10.04
CA ASN A 165 28.43 -8.18 -9.34
C ASN A 165 28.34 -6.93 -8.42
N ASP A 166 27.19 -6.25 -8.42
CA ASP A 166 26.97 -5.08 -7.58
C ASP A 166 26.66 -5.50 -6.14
N SER A 167 27.25 -4.78 -5.18
CA SER A 167 26.95 -4.98 -3.75
C SER A 167 25.84 -4.03 -3.33
N VAL A 168 24.86 -4.56 -2.60
CA VAL A 168 23.68 -3.81 -2.16
C VAL A 168 23.50 -4.00 -0.66
N ASN A 169 23.63 -2.90 0.08
CA ASN A 169 23.42 -2.86 1.52
C ASN A 169 22.14 -2.08 1.82
N ALA A 170 21.32 -2.60 2.72
CA ALA A 170 20.08 -1.96 3.13
C ALA A 170 20.01 -1.80 4.65
N THR A 171 19.52 -0.65 5.10
CA THR A 171 19.21 -0.37 6.50
C THR A 171 17.72 -0.14 6.65
N LEU A 172 17.02 -1.07 7.28
CA LEU A 172 15.58 -1.03 7.53
C LEU A 172 15.32 -0.28 8.83
N ASN A 173 14.43 0.71 8.81
CA ASN A 173 14.12 1.58 9.95
C ASN A 173 12.74 1.25 10.53
N PHE A 174 12.69 1.00 11.83
CA PHE A 174 11.47 0.68 12.56
C PHE A 174 11.26 1.64 13.72
N SER A 175 10.00 1.90 14.06
CA SER A 175 9.64 2.66 15.25
C SER A 175 8.36 2.14 15.90
N GLN A 176 8.28 2.29 17.22
CA GLN A 176 7.06 2.06 17.98
C GLN A 176 6.07 3.20 17.77
N SER A 177 4.78 2.88 17.78
CA SER A 177 3.71 3.86 17.80
C SER A 177 3.75 4.69 19.08
N LYS A 178 3.40 5.98 18.97
CA LYS A 178 3.18 6.84 20.16
C LYS A 178 1.84 6.57 20.85
N GLN A 179 0.96 5.81 20.20
CA GLN A 179 -0.43 5.59 20.62
C GLN A 179 -0.74 4.13 21.00
N SER A 180 0.22 3.21 20.80
CA SER A 180 0.06 1.78 21.03
C SER A 180 1.41 1.09 21.19
N ASP A 181 1.44 -0.16 21.63
CA ASP A 181 2.69 -0.94 21.71
C ASP A 181 3.20 -1.47 20.35
N MET A 182 2.44 -1.26 19.26
CA MET A 182 2.80 -1.73 17.92
C MET A 182 4.03 -1.04 17.34
N TYR A 183 4.86 -1.81 16.65
CA TYR A 183 5.95 -1.34 15.80
C TYR A 183 5.54 -1.24 14.33
N PHE A 184 6.21 -0.35 13.61
CA PHE A 184 6.05 -0.14 12.18
C PHE A 184 7.39 -0.21 11.46
N PHE A 185 7.41 -0.85 10.29
CA PHE A 185 8.49 -0.74 9.33
C PHE A 185 8.26 0.52 8.49
N ASN A 186 9.09 1.55 8.67
CA ASN A 186 8.83 2.89 8.13
C ASN A 186 9.48 3.13 6.78
N SER A 187 10.73 2.71 6.63
CA SER A 187 11.54 2.95 5.44
C SER A 187 12.74 2.03 5.42
N TYR A 188 13.37 1.88 4.27
CA TYR A 188 14.68 1.27 4.14
C TYR A 188 15.57 2.15 3.28
N GLN A 189 16.80 2.37 3.74
CA GLN A 189 17.83 3.07 3.01
C GLN A 189 18.67 2.04 2.27
N VAL A 190 18.86 2.23 0.96
CA VAL A 190 19.64 1.34 0.10
C VAL A 190 20.93 2.06 -0.30
N ASN A 191 22.06 1.38 -0.16
CA ASN A 191 23.34 1.78 -0.71
C ASN A 191 23.77 0.76 -1.77
N VAL A 192 23.98 1.22 -3.00
CA VAL A 192 24.46 0.40 -4.12
C VAL A 192 25.89 0.77 -4.44
N GLN A 193 26.76 -0.24 -4.48
CA GLN A 193 28.14 -0.12 -4.93
C GLN A 193 28.34 -0.95 -6.20
N LYS A 194 28.77 -0.28 -7.26
CA LYS A 194 29.08 -0.91 -8.54
C LYS A 194 30.35 -1.73 -8.49
N GLU A 195 30.36 -2.83 -9.24
CA GLU A 195 31.59 -3.61 -9.45
C GLU A 195 32.71 -2.68 -9.95
N ASN A 196 33.90 -2.79 -9.33
CA ASN A 196 35.09 -1.99 -9.66
C ASN A 196 34.92 -0.46 -9.47
N SER A 197 33.88 0.00 -8.76
CA SER A 197 33.72 1.40 -8.38
C SER A 197 33.84 1.56 -6.86
N ALA A 198 34.54 2.63 -6.45
CA ALA A 198 34.53 3.08 -5.06
C ALA A 198 33.33 3.99 -4.74
N GLU A 199 32.62 4.46 -5.79
CA GLU A 199 31.44 5.31 -5.61
C GLU A 199 30.24 4.47 -5.19
N THR A 200 29.46 5.02 -4.27
CA THR A 200 28.20 4.43 -3.84
C THR A 200 27.07 5.40 -4.09
N MET A 201 25.90 4.86 -4.43
CA MET A 201 24.66 5.61 -4.53
C MET A 201 23.78 5.23 -3.36
N GLU A 202 23.20 6.22 -2.70
CA GLU A 202 22.29 6.03 -1.59
C GLU A 202 20.90 6.57 -1.93
N GLN A 203 19.85 5.82 -1.56
CA GLN A 203 18.47 6.24 -1.71
C GLN A 203 17.61 5.63 -0.59
N THR A 204 16.73 6.44 0.00
CA THR A 204 15.74 5.98 0.96
C THR A 204 14.40 5.71 0.28
N PHE A 205 13.80 4.55 0.57
CA PHE A 205 12.48 4.16 0.13
C PHE A 205 11.55 4.02 1.34
N TYR A 206 10.39 4.65 1.26
CA TYR A 206 9.40 4.65 2.34
C TYR A 206 8.39 3.52 2.17
N ILE A 207 7.96 2.96 3.29
CA ILE A 207 6.97 1.89 3.35
C ILE A 207 5.59 2.53 3.51
N ASN A 208 4.69 2.20 2.59
CA ASN A 208 3.32 2.67 2.54
C ASN A 208 2.33 1.51 2.81
N LYS A 209 1.04 1.84 2.93
CA LYS A 209 -0.06 0.86 3.10
C LYS A 209 -0.38 0.13 1.79
N GLY A 210 0.60 -0.59 1.24
CA GLY A 210 0.47 -1.41 0.02
C GLY A 210 1.40 -0.98 -1.11
N ASN A 211 1.68 -1.93 -2.01
CA ASN A 211 2.47 -1.76 -3.24
C ASN A 211 3.82 -1.04 -3.06
N ASN A 212 4.52 -1.40 -1.97
CA ASN A 212 5.87 -0.91 -1.69
C ASN A 212 6.82 -1.23 -2.84
N ILE A 213 7.79 -0.35 -3.04
CA ILE A 213 8.97 -0.67 -3.84
C ILE A 213 9.72 -1.75 -3.05
N THR A 214 10.03 -2.86 -3.70
CA THR A 214 10.85 -3.95 -3.11
C THR A 214 12.33 -3.61 -3.23
N LEU A 215 13.20 -4.32 -2.51
CA LEU A 215 14.65 -4.13 -2.63
C LEU A 215 15.16 -4.30 -4.07
N LYS A 216 14.62 -5.28 -4.82
CA LYS A 216 15.03 -5.50 -6.21
C LYS A 216 14.54 -4.38 -7.14
N GLU A 217 13.31 -3.92 -6.96
CA GLU A 217 12.76 -2.78 -7.70
C GLU A 217 13.52 -1.48 -7.37
N ALA A 218 13.89 -1.26 -6.09
CA ALA A 218 14.73 -0.15 -5.65
C ALA A 218 16.09 -0.16 -6.35
N TYR A 219 16.78 -1.30 -6.37
CA TYR A 219 18.00 -1.47 -7.14
C TYR A 219 17.77 -1.14 -8.63
N ASN A 220 16.69 -1.65 -9.24
CA ASN A 220 16.38 -1.35 -10.64
C ASN A 220 16.16 0.16 -10.90
N LEU A 221 15.52 0.89 -9.98
CA LEU A 221 15.37 2.34 -10.07
C LEU A 221 16.72 3.07 -9.96
N MET A 222 17.59 2.62 -9.05
CA MET A 222 18.94 3.17 -8.87
C MET A 222 19.86 2.88 -10.07
N GLU A 223 19.58 1.81 -10.82
CA GLU A 223 20.17 1.53 -12.14
C GLU A 223 19.63 2.41 -13.27
N GLY A 224 18.66 3.29 -12.98
CA GLY A 224 17.99 4.15 -13.95
C GLY A 224 16.87 3.50 -14.75
N ARG A 225 16.53 2.24 -14.43
CA ARG A 225 15.40 1.52 -15.04
C ARG A 225 14.07 2.00 -14.47
N SER A 226 12.99 1.64 -15.14
CA SER A 226 11.63 2.01 -14.73
C SER A 226 10.89 0.82 -14.14
N VAL A 227 10.08 1.07 -13.11
CA VAL A 227 9.26 0.06 -12.42
C VAL A 227 7.78 0.44 -12.51
N ASN A 228 6.90 -0.48 -12.88
CA ASN A 228 5.47 -0.28 -12.91
C ASN A 228 4.84 -0.66 -11.56
N LYS A 229 4.05 0.23 -10.97
CA LYS A 229 3.40 0.03 -9.68
C LYS A 229 1.97 0.55 -9.70
N ASP A 230 1.12 -0.09 -8.92
CA ASP A 230 -0.16 0.45 -8.50
C ASP A 230 0.07 1.33 -7.25
N LEU A 231 0.02 2.64 -7.43
CA LEU A 231 0.28 3.63 -6.39
C LEU A 231 -1.04 4.17 -5.84
N THR A 232 -1.00 4.76 -4.65
CA THR A 232 -2.17 5.39 -4.02
C THR A 232 -1.96 6.90 -3.94
N ASN A 233 -2.91 7.69 -4.43
CA ASN A 233 -2.86 9.15 -4.31
C ASN A 233 -3.26 9.63 -2.90
N LYS A 234 -3.25 10.95 -2.67
CA LYS A 234 -3.58 11.52 -1.35
C LYS A 234 -5.03 11.27 -0.94
N GLU A 235 -5.90 11.08 -1.93
CA GLU A 235 -7.33 10.79 -1.80
C GLU A 235 -7.61 9.31 -1.56
N GLY A 236 -6.58 8.45 -1.51
CA GLY A 236 -6.72 7.01 -1.29
C GLY A 236 -7.07 6.21 -2.55
N GLN A 237 -7.08 6.84 -3.72
CA GLN A 237 -7.38 6.17 -4.99
C GLN A 237 -6.14 5.48 -5.54
N VAL A 238 -6.30 4.21 -5.92
CA VAL A 238 -5.25 3.42 -6.57
C VAL A 238 -5.18 3.80 -8.05
N TYR A 239 -3.96 4.01 -8.56
CA TYR A 239 -3.68 4.26 -9.96
C TYR A 239 -2.40 3.55 -10.40
N ASN A 240 -2.34 3.10 -11.66
CA ASN A 240 -1.13 2.49 -12.20
C ASN A 240 -0.17 3.56 -12.76
N ALA A 241 1.12 3.41 -12.50
CA ALA A 241 2.14 4.27 -13.10
C ALA A 241 3.49 3.55 -13.24
N TRP A 242 4.25 3.95 -14.27
CA TRP A 242 5.67 3.69 -14.31
C TRP A 242 6.43 4.74 -13.50
N VAL A 243 7.36 4.28 -12.68
CA VAL A 243 8.20 5.07 -11.79
C VAL A 243 9.63 4.99 -12.29
N GLN A 244 10.32 6.13 -12.35
CA GLN A 244 11.73 6.20 -12.75
C GLN A 244 12.46 7.24 -11.90
N MET A 245 13.73 6.97 -11.54
CA MET A 245 14.54 7.93 -10.79
C MET A 245 14.98 9.13 -11.65
N ASP A 246 14.91 10.34 -11.09
CA ASP A 246 15.41 11.57 -11.71
C ASP A 246 16.75 11.96 -11.10
N PHE A 247 17.84 11.48 -11.69
CA PHE A 247 19.20 11.78 -11.23
C PHE A 247 19.61 13.26 -11.33
N LYS A 248 18.76 14.11 -11.92
CA LYS A 248 19.01 15.57 -12.02
C LYS A 248 18.42 16.36 -10.85
N GLN A 249 17.51 15.76 -10.08
CA GLN A 249 16.83 16.45 -8.99
C GLN A 249 16.83 15.61 -7.73
N SER A 250 17.29 16.18 -6.62
CA SER A 250 17.14 15.62 -5.29
C SER A 250 16.11 16.40 -4.48
N ASP A 251 15.58 15.77 -3.44
CA ASP A 251 14.89 16.45 -2.35
C ASP A 251 15.90 17.04 -1.32
N ASP A 252 15.37 17.67 -0.28
CA ASP A 252 16.16 18.32 0.77
C ASP A 252 16.95 17.31 1.64
N ASN A 253 16.58 16.03 1.59
CA ASN A 253 17.27 14.93 2.29
C ASN A 253 18.30 14.24 1.41
N GLY A 254 18.53 14.72 0.18
CA GLY A 254 19.47 14.14 -0.77
C GLY A 254 18.95 12.93 -1.54
N ASN A 255 17.68 12.54 -1.38
CA ASN A 255 17.08 11.47 -2.17
C ASN A 255 16.76 11.99 -3.57
N PHE A 256 17.05 11.20 -4.60
CA PHE A 256 16.60 11.52 -5.96
C PHE A 256 15.07 11.48 -6.04
N LYS A 257 14.51 12.44 -6.78
CA LYS A 257 13.07 12.48 -7.05
C LYS A 257 12.66 11.34 -7.97
N LEU A 258 11.39 10.96 -7.91
CA LEU A 258 10.79 9.97 -8.79
C LEU A 258 9.88 10.64 -9.81
N LYS A 259 10.05 10.29 -11.09
CA LYS A 259 9.14 10.63 -12.18
C LYS A 259 8.08 9.55 -12.31
N HIS A 260 6.85 9.99 -12.57
CA HIS A 260 5.70 9.13 -12.75
C HIS A 260 5.15 9.29 -14.16
N TYR A 261 5.04 8.18 -14.88
CA TYR A 261 4.37 8.09 -16.17
C TYR A 261 3.07 7.32 -15.96
N HIS A 262 1.99 8.06 -15.69
CA HIS A 262 0.64 7.52 -15.49
C HIS A 262 0.09 6.91 -16.78
N GLU A 263 -1.02 6.17 -16.69
CA GLU A 263 -1.66 5.52 -17.85
C GLU A 263 -1.94 6.50 -19.01
N ASN A 264 -2.39 7.72 -18.71
CA ASN A 264 -2.64 8.78 -19.70
C ASN A 264 -1.38 9.27 -20.42
N TYR A 265 -0.19 8.93 -19.92
CA TYR A 265 1.07 9.20 -20.62
C TYR A 265 1.15 8.41 -21.93
N GLY A 266 0.48 7.25 -22.03
CA GLY A 266 0.36 6.45 -23.25
C GLY A 266 1.59 5.60 -23.57
N TYR A 267 2.27 5.09 -22.54
CA TYR A 267 3.25 4.01 -22.70
C TYR A 267 2.58 2.66 -22.48
N ASP A 268 2.45 1.90 -23.56
CA ASP A 268 1.91 0.54 -23.55
C ASP A 268 3.05 -0.43 -23.83
N LEU A 269 3.48 -1.16 -22.79
CA LEU A 269 4.59 -2.11 -22.90
C LEU A 269 4.27 -3.26 -23.86
N GLU A 270 3.05 -3.77 -23.84
CA GLU A 270 2.66 -4.90 -24.69
C GLU A 270 2.65 -4.48 -26.17
N ALA A 271 2.04 -3.33 -26.47
CA ALA A 271 2.06 -2.76 -27.81
C ALA A 271 3.48 -2.45 -28.29
N VAL A 272 4.39 -2.06 -27.40
CA VAL A 272 5.81 -1.85 -27.75
C VAL A 272 6.51 -3.18 -28.04
N LEU A 273 6.35 -4.20 -27.19
CA LEU A 273 6.98 -5.51 -27.39
C LEU A 273 6.51 -6.18 -28.68
N SER A 274 5.23 -6.05 -29.03
CA SER A 274 4.66 -6.64 -30.26
C SER A 274 5.31 -6.14 -31.56
N LYS A 275 6.05 -5.02 -31.52
CA LYS A 275 6.78 -4.46 -32.66
C LYS A 275 8.13 -5.14 -32.90
N HIS A 276 8.52 -6.09 -32.05
CA HIS A 276 9.80 -6.78 -32.10
C HIS A 276 9.61 -8.28 -32.34
N PRO A 277 10.54 -8.95 -33.05
CA PRO A 277 10.44 -10.37 -33.35
C PRO A 277 10.86 -11.23 -32.15
N ILE A 278 10.18 -11.09 -31.01
CA ILE A 278 10.50 -11.78 -29.76
C ILE A 278 9.75 -13.11 -29.69
N ARG A 279 10.49 -14.22 -29.60
CA ARG A 279 9.94 -15.58 -29.61
C ARG A 279 9.02 -15.85 -28.41
N GLU A 280 9.35 -15.32 -27.23
CA GLU A 280 8.58 -15.51 -26.00
C GLU A 280 7.14 -14.94 -26.12
N LEU A 281 6.89 -13.99 -27.02
CA LEU A 281 5.55 -13.42 -27.22
C LEU A 281 4.57 -14.41 -27.87
N GLY A 282 5.06 -15.46 -28.53
CA GLY A 282 4.24 -16.50 -29.14
C GLY A 282 3.64 -17.51 -28.16
N ASN A 283 4.02 -17.43 -26.88
CA ASN A 283 3.49 -18.28 -25.81
C ASN A 283 2.99 -17.40 -24.66
N GLU A 284 1.73 -17.59 -24.24
CA GLU A 284 1.10 -16.72 -23.23
C GLU A 284 1.80 -16.73 -21.86
N GLU A 285 2.27 -17.88 -21.40
CA GLU A 285 2.99 -17.99 -20.12
C GLU A 285 4.33 -17.24 -20.19
N TYR A 286 5.10 -17.44 -21.26
CA TYR A 286 6.39 -16.78 -21.43
C TYR A 286 6.24 -15.27 -21.66
N LYS A 287 5.21 -14.86 -22.39
CA LYS A 287 4.82 -13.46 -22.55
C LYS A 287 4.48 -12.84 -21.20
N SER A 288 3.64 -13.48 -20.38
CA SER A 288 3.28 -12.98 -19.04
C SER A 288 4.52 -12.84 -18.15
N ASN A 289 5.38 -13.86 -18.11
CA ASN A 289 6.62 -13.83 -17.33
C ASN A 289 7.58 -12.72 -17.78
N LEU A 290 7.70 -12.51 -19.09
CA LEU A 290 8.49 -11.42 -19.67
C LEU A 290 7.93 -10.05 -19.27
N MET A 291 6.62 -9.86 -19.40
CA MET A 291 5.91 -8.64 -19.01
C MET A 291 6.11 -8.34 -17.52
N ASP A 292 5.93 -9.32 -16.65
CA ASP A 292 6.07 -9.15 -15.20
C ASP A 292 7.51 -8.81 -14.80
N SER A 293 8.51 -9.41 -15.45
CA SER A 293 9.91 -9.09 -15.22
C SER A 293 10.23 -7.64 -15.60
N LEU A 294 9.75 -7.21 -16.77
CA LEU A 294 9.93 -5.84 -17.27
C LEU A 294 9.19 -4.81 -16.42
N LYS A 295 7.97 -5.13 -15.97
CA LYS A 295 7.21 -4.29 -15.02
C LYS A 295 7.94 -4.12 -13.69
N LYS A 296 8.68 -5.13 -13.22
CA LYS A 296 9.55 -5.02 -12.04
C LYS A 296 10.85 -4.25 -12.31
N GLY A 297 11.04 -3.75 -13.52
CA GLY A 297 12.22 -2.99 -13.95
C GLY A 297 13.48 -3.85 -14.15
N ASN A 298 13.33 -5.16 -14.33
CA ASN A 298 14.47 -6.02 -14.61
C ASN A 298 14.98 -5.82 -16.04
N LEU A 299 16.30 -5.98 -16.22
CA LEU A 299 16.91 -6.20 -17.52
C LEU A 299 16.74 -7.68 -17.90
N GLN A 300 15.77 -7.97 -18.75
CA GLN A 300 15.32 -9.33 -19.01
C GLN A 300 15.89 -9.86 -20.32
N SER A 301 16.41 -11.09 -20.33
CA SER A 301 16.81 -11.73 -21.57
C SER A 301 15.61 -12.22 -22.37
N ALA A 302 15.63 -12.00 -23.69
CA ALA A 302 14.61 -12.44 -24.64
C ALA A 302 15.27 -12.98 -25.93
N THR A 303 14.57 -13.86 -26.63
CA THR A 303 15.04 -14.48 -27.87
C THR A 303 14.47 -13.72 -29.07
N PHE A 304 15.32 -13.06 -29.84
CA PHE A 304 14.93 -12.32 -31.05
C PHE A 304 15.15 -13.19 -32.29
N GLN A 305 14.15 -13.24 -33.18
CA GLN A 305 14.22 -13.93 -34.46
C GLN A 305 14.61 -12.94 -35.56
N ILE A 306 15.91 -12.88 -35.88
CA ILE A 306 16.46 -11.94 -36.87
C ILE A 306 17.04 -12.76 -38.02
N ASN A 307 16.58 -12.50 -39.25
CA ASN A 307 17.03 -13.20 -40.46
C ASN A 307 16.92 -14.74 -40.37
N GLY A 308 15.89 -15.24 -39.68
CA GLY A 308 15.66 -16.68 -39.49
C GLY A 308 16.56 -17.34 -38.44
N ALA A 309 17.40 -16.58 -37.73
CA ALA A 309 18.24 -17.07 -36.64
C ALA A 309 17.75 -16.52 -35.29
N ASP A 310 17.88 -17.36 -34.25
CA ASP A 310 17.61 -16.97 -32.87
C ASP A 310 18.84 -16.25 -32.28
N GLN A 311 18.64 -15.01 -31.86
CA GLN A 311 19.65 -14.19 -31.19
C GLN A 311 19.16 -13.83 -29.78
N LYS A 312 19.97 -14.15 -28.76
CA LYS A 312 19.68 -13.73 -27.38
C LYS A 312 20.04 -12.25 -27.21
N GLN A 313 19.08 -11.46 -26.73
CA GLN A 313 19.26 -10.05 -26.39
C GLN A 313 18.70 -9.76 -25.00
N TYR A 314 19.03 -8.60 -24.44
CA TYR A 314 18.50 -8.13 -23.16
C TYR A 314 17.66 -6.89 -23.37
N ILE A 315 16.52 -6.81 -22.69
CA ILE A 315 15.56 -5.71 -22.86
C ILE A 315 15.08 -5.16 -21.52
N GLU A 316 14.75 -3.88 -21.50
CA GLU A 316 14.16 -3.17 -20.37
C GLU A 316 13.12 -2.16 -20.86
N ALA A 317 12.14 -1.84 -20.02
CA ALA A 317 11.12 -0.85 -20.32
C ALA A 317 11.69 0.57 -20.32
N ASN A 318 11.30 1.38 -21.31
CA ASN A 318 11.67 2.78 -21.43
C ASN A 318 10.43 3.68 -21.62
N PRO A 319 9.64 3.89 -20.55
CA PRO A 319 8.43 4.70 -20.59
C PRO A 319 8.70 6.13 -21.08
N GLN A 320 9.80 6.77 -20.66
CA GLN A 320 10.15 8.15 -21.04
C GLN A 320 10.13 8.37 -22.56
N PHE A 321 10.58 7.38 -23.33
CA PHE A 321 10.60 7.45 -24.80
C PHE A 321 9.55 6.56 -25.45
N LYS A 322 8.63 5.99 -24.67
CA LYS A 322 7.59 5.05 -25.10
C LYS A 322 8.12 3.88 -25.94
N THR A 323 9.26 3.34 -25.52
CA THR A 323 9.99 2.26 -26.21
C THR A 323 10.52 1.24 -25.21
N ILE A 324 11.25 0.23 -25.69
CA ILE A 324 12.16 -0.58 -24.88
C ILE A 324 13.60 -0.25 -25.26
N ASN A 325 14.53 -0.37 -24.32
CA ASN A 325 15.95 -0.43 -24.65
C ASN A 325 16.32 -1.89 -24.94
N ILE A 326 17.23 -2.10 -25.90
CA ILE A 326 17.70 -3.42 -26.31
C ILE A 326 19.22 -3.44 -26.26
N TYR A 327 19.79 -4.52 -25.73
CA TYR A 327 21.22 -4.72 -25.58
C TYR A 327 21.62 -6.08 -26.15
N ASP A 328 22.82 -6.14 -26.73
CA ASP A 328 23.41 -7.38 -27.19
C ASP A 328 24.00 -8.22 -26.04
N SER A 329 24.63 -9.35 -26.38
CA SER A 329 25.29 -10.23 -25.39
C SER A 329 26.45 -9.57 -24.64
N SER A 330 26.99 -8.47 -25.17
CA SER A 330 28.09 -7.68 -24.59
C SER A 330 27.56 -6.48 -23.81
N MET A 331 26.25 -6.42 -23.55
CA MET A 331 25.54 -5.32 -22.88
C MET A 331 25.71 -3.96 -23.59
N GLN A 332 25.97 -3.98 -24.89
CA GLN A 332 26.01 -2.77 -25.71
C GLN A 332 24.62 -2.48 -26.28
N ARG A 333 24.23 -1.20 -26.26
CA ARG A 333 22.90 -0.78 -26.73
C ARG A 333 22.80 -0.96 -28.24
N VAL A 334 21.75 -1.65 -28.67
CA VAL A 334 21.42 -1.84 -30.09
C VAL A 334 20.51 -0.70 -30.54
N ASP A 335 20.94 0.10 -31.52
CA ASP A 335 20.12 1.20 -32.06
C ASP A 335 19.23 0.68 -33.21
N ASN A 336 17.94 0.52 -32.93
CA ASN A 336 16.95 0.04 -33.90
C ASN A 336 16.56 1.08 -34.97
N ARG A 337 17.28 2.20 -35.09
CA ARG A 337 17.04 3.19 -36.16
C ARG A 337 17.52 2.73 -37.53
N GLN A 338 18.38 1.72 -37.64
CA GLN A 338 18.87 1.24 -38.93
C GLN A 338 17.90 0.29 -39.66
N SER A 339 17.03 -0.41 -38.96
CA SER A 339 16.08 -1.36 -39.56
C SER A 339 14.99 -0.68 -40.43
N LYS A 340 14.82 0.64 -40.35
CA LYS A 340 13.95 1.41 -41.25
C LYS A 340 14.62 1.83 -42.56
N LYS A 341 15.95 1.86 -42.65
CA LYS A 341 16.65 2.29 -43.88
C LYS A 341 16.76 1.18 -44.93
N GLU A 342 16.73 -0.09 -44.52
CA GLU A 342 16.90 -1.21 -45.45
C GLU A 342 15.59 -1.69 -46.09
N GLN A 343 14.42 -1.27 -45.57
CA GLN A 343 13.12 -1.53 -46.22
C GLN A 343 12.64 -0.40 -47.16
N GLN A 344 13.37 0.71 -47.27
CA GLN A 344 13.06 1.81 -48.19
C GLN A 344 14.03 1.93 -49.37
N SER A 345 15.06 1.08 -49.47
CA SER A 345 16.07 1.12 -50.52
C SER A 345 15.82 0.17 -51.71
N GLU A 346 14.60 -0.35 -51.88
CA GLU A 346 14.19 -1.09 -53.09
C GLU A 346 13.06 -0.42 -53.89
N GLY A 347 12.61 0.77 -53.48
CA GLY A 347 11.62 1.56 -54.21
C GLY A 347 12.18 2.91 -54.65
N GLU A 348 12.18 3.14 -55.96
CA GLU A 348 12.35 4.43 -56.64
C GLU A 348 13.78 4.86 -56.99
N GLY A 349 14.17 4.49 -58.21
CA GLY A 349 15.19 5.19 -58.97
C GLY A 349 14.70 6.54 -59.52
N GLN A 350 15.64 7.47 -59.58
CA GLN A 350 15.77 8.59 -60.53
C GLN A 350 14.64 9.63 -60.63
N SER A 351 14.90 10.83 -60.09
CA SER A 351 14.93 12.04 -60.91
C SER A 351 15.77 13.15 -60.26
N VAL A 352 16.52 13.86 -61.10
CA VAL A 352 17.59 14.81 -60.77
C VAL A 352 17.10 16.23 -61.08
N LYS A 353 17.24 17.12 -60.07
CA LYS A 353 17.46 18.59 -60.10
C LYS A 353 16.51 19.50 -60.93
N GLN A 354 16.03 20.60 -60.33
CA GLN A 354 16.76 21.89 -60.32
C GLN A 354 16.13 22.97 -59.41
N ASP A 355 17.02 23.80 -58.89
CA ASP A 355 16.88 24.91 -57.93
C ASP A 355 15.91 26.05 -58.27
N GLY A 356 15.38 26.69 -57.21
CA GLY A 356 15.56 28.14 -57.05
C GLY A 356 14.37 28.96 -56.52
N LYS A 357 14.29 29.17 -55.19
CA LYS A 357 14.42 30.52 -54.59
C LYS A 357 14.50 30.48 -53.06
N LYS A 358 15.49 31.23 -52.58
CA LYS A 358 15.84 31.51 -51.19
C LYS A 358 14.79 32.41 -50.53
N GLU A 359 14.27 31.97 -49.39
CA GLU A 359 13.97 32.86 -48.26
C GLU A 359 14.71 32.34 -47.03
N LYS A 360 15.35 33.28 -46.34
CA LYS A 360 16.12 33.08 -45.11
C LYS A 360 15.19 32.63 -43.98
N GLN A 361 15.49 31.50 -43.36
CA GLN A 361 15.21 31.28 -41.95
C GLN A 361 16.47 30.77 -41.28
N THR A 362 16.92 31.58 -40.31
CA THR A 362 17.97 31.28 -39.34
C THR A 362 17.57 30.12 -38.42
N PRO A 363 18.55 29.41 -37.85
CA PRO A 363 18.32 28.22 -37.03
C PRO A 363 17.77 28.64 -35.65
N ALA A 364 16.71 27.95 -35.20
CA ALA A 364 16.28 28.03 -33.80
C ALA A 364 17.24 27.17 -32.95
N GLU A 365 18.10 27.90 -32.23
CA GLU A 365 18.73 27.60 -30.92
C GLU A 365 18.05 26.41 -30.20
N ASP A 366 18.71 25.28 -29.91
CA ASP A 366 19.91 25.06 -29.08
C ASP A 366 19.90 25.87 -27.78
N ASP A 367 19.12 25.38 -26.80
CA ASP A 367 19.11 25.84 -25.41
C ASP A 367 19.57 24.70 -24.47
N GLY A 368 20.68 24.07 -24.83
CA GLY A 368 21.52 23.38 -23.87
C GLY A 368 22.66 24.30 -23.44
N PRO A 369 22.81 24.67 -22.16
CA PRO A 369 24.03 25.33 -21.75
C PRO A 369 25.16 24.30 -21.70
N GLU A 370 26.05 24.37 -22.68
CA GLU A 370 27.36 23.74 -22.71
C GLU A 370 28.29 24.26 -21.59
N ILE A 371 29.15 23.35 -21.14
CA ILE A 371 30.15 23.44 -20.09
C ILE A 371 31.21 24.53 -20.38
N PRO A 372 31.67 25.29 -19.35
CA PRO A 372 33.05 25.77 -19.33
C PRO A 372 33.93 24.94 -18.38
N LYS A 373 35.09 24.56 -18.91
CA LYS A 373 36.20 23.86 -18.24
C LYS A 373 36.62 24.52 -16.93
N ALA A 374 36.99 23.67 -15.98
CA ALA A 374 37.54 24.01 -14.67
C ALA A 374 38.70 25.02 -14.73
N SER A 375 38.60 26.09 -13.94
CA SER A 375 39.75 26.91 -13.55
C SER A 375 39.84 26.96 -12.01
N ASN A 376 40.93 26.39 -11.50
CA ASN A 376 41.40 26.47 -10.12
C ASN A 376 41.32 27.91 -9.57
N LYS A 377 40.72 28.08 -8.37
CA LYS A 377 41.14 29.12 -7.42
C LYS A 377 40.76 28.77 -5.98
N ARG A 378 41.78 28.31 -5.24
CA ARG A 378 41.88 28.37 -3.77
C ARG A 378 41.51 29.78 -3.27
N LYS A 379 40.75 29.87 -2.17
CA LYS A 379 40.90 30.91 -1.11
C LYS A 379 40.17 30.43 0.15
N LYS A 380 40.94 30.04 1.17
CA LYS A 380 41.26 30.82 2.39
C LYS A 380 40.05 30.98 3.32
N ARG A 381 40.01 30.10 4.34
CA ARG A 381 39.32 30.35 5.60
C ARG A 381 39.93 31.60 6.25
N GLN A 382 39.09 32.56 6.60
CA GLN A 382 39.37 33.52 7.66
C GLN A 382 38.39 33.25 8.79
N SER A 383 38.97 32.82 9.91
CA SER A 383 38.44 32.90 11.26
C SER A 383 38.17 34.35 11.65
N ILE A 384 37.22 34.58 12.57
CA ILE A 384 37.46 35.12 13.93
C ILE A 384 36.12 35.54 14.57
N ASN A 385 35.97 35.08 15.82
CA ASN A 385 35.19 35.54 16.98
C ASN A 385 33.69 35.82 16.89
#